data_AF-A0A6F9DZ11-F1
#
_entry.id   AF-A0A6F9DZ11-F1
#
_cell.length_a   1.000
_cell.length_b   1.000
_cell.length_c   1.000
_cell.angle_alpha   90.00
_cell.angle_beta   90.00
_cell.angle_gamma   90.00
#
_symmetry.space_group_name_H-M   'P 1'
#
loop_
_entity.id
_entity.type
_entity.pdbx_description
1 polymer ?
#
loop_
_entity_poly.entity_id
_entity_poly.type
_entity_poly.pdbx_seq_one_letter_code
_entity_poly.pdbx_strand_id
1 'polypeptide(L)'
;MRITEGNLFAAMRLTLPEHREMVERLEREASRRRAPEWTEDRWSEIEYVLGEAVGTGSRVRISLFGPYEDEVWEGVPVLRNGRVYLEAGDGAGRRAVPLERVVAIEKLGMAGREPSRAE
;
A
#
# COMPACT_ATOMS: atom_id res chain seq x y z
N MET A 1 43.15 0.18 22.74
CA MET A 1 41.96 0.30 21.88
C MET A 1 41.94 1.72 21.32
N ARG A 2 42.08 1.92 20.01
CA ARG A 2 42.13 3.25 19.37
C ARG A 2 40.69 3.77 19.22
N ILE A 3 40.40 4.93 19.79
CA ILE A 3 39.13 5.62 19.59
C ILE A 3 39.24 6.39 18.27
N THR A 4 38.57 5.91 17.23
CA THR A 4 38.35 6.65 15.98
C THR A 4 37.03 7.42 16.09
N GLU A 5 36.90 8.55 15.38
CA GLU A 5 35.74 9.48 15.46
C GLU A 5 34.37 8.78 15.35
N GLY A 6 34.26 7.68 14.59
CA GLY A 6 33.03 6.89 14.48
C GLY A 6 32.59 6.16 15.78
N ASN A 7 33.51 5.90 16.71
CA ASN A 7 33.24 5.22 17.98
C ASN A 7 32.80 6.18 19.09
N LEU A 8 33.08 7.48 18.94
CA LEU A 8 32.70 8.49 19.94
C LEU A 8 31.18 8.75 19.92
N PHE A 9 30.57 8.79 18.74
CA PHE A 9 29.13 8.96 18.57
C PHE A 9 28.32 7.74 19.05
N ALA A 10 28.85 6.54 18.85
CA ALA A 10 28.23 5.31 19.35
C ALA A 10 28.24 5.24 20.88
N ALA A 11 29.32 5.71 21.52
CA ALA A 11 29.44 5.78 22.97
C ALA A 11 28.53 6.86 23.61
N MET A 12 28.35 8.01 22.94
CA MET A 12 27.43 9.07 23.39
C MET A 12 25.95 8.69 23.27
N ARG A 13 25.59 7.73 22.39
CA ARG A 13 24.21 7.23 22.20
C ARG A 13 23.64 6.52 23.44
N LEU A 14 24.50 6.07 24.35
CA LEU A 14 24.09 5.32 25.56
C LEU A 14 23.82 6.21 26.78
N THR A 15 24.20 7.49 26.77
CA THR A 15 24.34 8.27 28.02
C THR A 15 23.42 9.47 28.19
N LEU A 16 22.66 9.92 27.17
CA LEU A 16 21.75 11.08 27.33
C LEU A 16 20.30 10.79 26.87
N PRO A 17 19.29 11.00 27.74
CA PRO A 17 17.87 10.84 27.39
C PRO A 17 17.43 11.73 26.22
N GLU A 18 17.94 12.95 26.12
CA GLU A 18 17.56 13.93 25.09
C GLU A 18 17.94 13.50 23.67
N HIS A 19 18.94 12.63 23.52
CA HIS A 19 19.33 12.08 22.21
C HIS A 19 18.42 10.93 21.75
N ARG A 20 17.66 10.30 22.65
CA ARG A 20 16.77 9.20 22.29
C ARG A 20 15.59 9.70 21.47
N GLU A 21 14.96 10.79 21.88
CA GLU A 21 13.84 11.41 21.15
C GLU A 21 14.28 11.97 19.80
N MET A 22 15.49 12.55 19.72
CA MET A 22 16.06 13.04 18.46
C MET A 22 16.37 11.91 17.49
N VAL A 23 16.92 10.79 17.99
CA VAL A 23 17.16 9.58 17.19
C VAL A 23 15.86 8.94 16.74
N GLU A 24 14.85 8.82 17.60
CA GLU A 24 13.52 8.31 17.22
C GLU A 24 12.81 9.22 16.22
N ARG A 25 13.05 10.53 16.26
CA ARG A 25 12.52 11.49 15.28
C ARG A 25 13.24 11.36 13.95
N LEU A 26 14.57 11.27 13.96
CA LEU A 26 15.39 11.04 12.77
C LEU A 26 15.12 9.67 12.13
N GLU A 27 14.93 8.62 12.93
CA GLU A 27 14.53 7.29 12.46
C GLU A 27 13.11 7.36 11.88
N ARG A 28 12.15 8.06 12.50
CA ARG A 28 10.81 8.28 11.93
C ARG A 28 10.84 9.08 10.62
N GLU A 29 11.67 10.11 10.52
CA GLU A 29 11.82 10.92 9.31
C GLU A 29 12.56 10.18 8.20
N ALA A 30 13.55 9.35 8.55
CA ALA A 30 14.26 8.46 7.61
C ALA A 30 13.41 7.24 7.20
N SER A 31 12.48 6.79 8.04
CA SER A 31 11.52 5.72 7.75
C SER A 31 10.27 6.20 7.00
N ARG A 32 10.10 7.51 6.75
CA ARG A 32 9.04 7.98 5.84
C ARG A 32 9.31 7.44 4.44
N ARG A 33 8.52 6.45 4.04
CA ARG A 33 8.53 5.95 2.67
C ARG A 33 8.24 7.10 1.71
N ARG A 34 8.89 7.11 0.55
CA ARG A 34 8.50 8.04 -0.53
C ARG A 34 7.15 7.59 -1.06
N ALA A 35 6.23 8.53 -1.21
CA ALA A 35 4.95 8.28 -1.86
C ALA A 35 5.19 7.68 -3.26
N PRO A 36 4.31 6.78 -3.73
CA PRO A 36 4.46 6.19 -5.05
C PRO A 36 4.47 7.29 -6.12
N GLU A 37 5.52 7.33 -6.92
CA GLU A 37 5.55 8.12 -8.15
C GLU A 37 4.72 7.37 -9.21
N TRP A 38 3.77 8.08 -9.81
CA TRP A 38 2.90 7.56 -10.86
C TRP A 38 3.53 7.87 -12.21
N THR A 39 4.27 6.90 -12.75
CA THR A 39 4.68 6.92 -14.15
C THR A 39 3.50 6.56 -15.05
N GLU A 40 3.54 6.98 -16.31
CA GLU A 40 2.49 6.69 -17.31
C GLU A 40 2.28 5.18 -17.51
N ASP A 41 3.37 4.41 -17.51
CA ASP A 41 3.33 2.95 -17.59
C ASP A 41 2.59 2.34 -16.40
N ARG A 42 2.84 2.86 -15.20
CA ARG A 42 2.22 2.37 -13.96
C ARG A 42 0.73 2.71 -13.89
N TRP A 43 0.35 3.89 -14.40
CA TRP A 43 -1.06 4.24 -14.58
C TRP A 43 -1.76 3.25 -15.50
N SER A 44 -1.15 2.96 -16.65
CA SER A 44 -1.71 2.04 -17.65
C SER A 44 -1.90 0.63 -17.09
N GLU A 45 -0.94 0.13 -16.31
CA GLU A 45 -1.04 -1.18 -15.65
C GLU A 45 -2.19 -1.22 -14.63
N ILE A 46 -2.30 -0.20 -13.79
CA ILE A 46 -3.36 -0.07 -12.78
C ILE A 46 -4.73 0.01 -13.44
N GLU A 47 -4.87 0.80 -14.51
CA GLU A 47 -6.11 0.92 -15.28
C GLU A 47 -6.51 -0.41 -15.91
N TYR A 48 -5.56 -1.14 -16.50
CA TYR A 48 -5.82 -2.45 -17.08
C TYR A 48 -6.32 -3.45 -16.03
N VAL A 49 -5.61 -3.57 -14.91
CA VAL A 49 -5.98 -4.51 -13.82
C VAL A 49 -7.34 -4.15 -13.22
N LEU A 50 -7.61 -2.86 -12.98
CA LEU A 50 -8.90 -2.40 -12.48
C LEU A 50 -10.03 -2.64 -13.48
N GLY A 51 -9.80 -2.33 -14.77
CA GLY A 51 -10.78 -2.54 -15.83
C GLY A 51 -11.19 -4.01 -15.95
N GLU A 52 -10.20 -4.90 -15.97
CA GLU A 52 -10.42 -6.35 -15.96
C GLU A 52 -11.17 -6.82 -14.71
N ALA A 53 -10.79 -6.34 -13.53
CA ALA A 53 -11.43 -6.73 -12.28
C ALA A 53 -12.88 -6.24 -12.18
N VAL A 54 -13.16 -5.00 -12.62
CA VAL A 54 -14.53 -4.45 -12.70
C VAL A 54 -15.36 -5.23 -13.71
N GLY A 55 -14.82 -5.51 -14.90
CA GLY A 55 -15.52 -6.24 -15.96
C GLY A 55 -15.85 -7.69 -15.58
N THR A 56 -14.98 -8.34 -14.81
CA THR A 56 -15.15 -9.74 -14.39
C THR A 56 -15.81 -9.89 -13.01
N GLY A 57 -16.01 -8.80 -12.26
CA GLY A 57 -16.44 -8.86 -10.86
C GLY A 57 -15.43 -9.58 -9.95
N SER A 58 -14.15 -9.60 -10.32
CA SER A 58 -13.12 -10.30 -9.56
C SER A 58 -12.74 -9.54 -8.30
N ARG A 59 -12.47 -10.27 -7.22
CA ARG A 59 -11.96 -9.69 -5.98
C ARG A 59 -10.51 -9.24 -6.18
N VAL A 60 -10.19 -8.05 -5.69
CA VAL A 60 -8.86 -7.45 -5.75
C VAL A 60 -8.37 -7.12 -4.35
N ARG A 61 -7.05 -7.06 -4.22
CA ARG A 61 -6.31 -6.47 -3.11
C ARG A 61 -5.68 -5.18 -3.60
N ILE A 62 -5.98 -4.08 -2.93
CA ILE A 62 -5.43 -2.75 -3.22
C ILE A 62 -4.55 -2.36 -2.03
N SER A 63 -3.27 -2.14 -2.30
CA SER A 63 -2.32 -1.62 -1.31
C SER A 63 -2.27 -0.10 -1.46
N LEU A 64 -2.70 0.62 -0.42
CA LEU A 64 -2.68 2.07 -0.35
C LEU A 64 -1.49 2.53 0.47
N PHE A 65 -0.81 3.55 -0.02
CA PHE A 65 0.31 4.19 0.64
C PHE A 65 -0.16 4.82 1.95
N GLY A 66 0.44 4.38 3.05
CA GLY A 66 0.38 5.04 4.34
C GLY A 66 1.75 5.59 4.75
N PRO A 67 1.79 6.54 5.69
CA PRO A 67 3.02 7.20 6.11
C PRO A 67 4.03 6.29 6.82
N TYR A 68 3.59 5.12 7.30
CA TYR A 68 4.40 4.15 8.06
C TYR A 68 4.32 2.74 7.49
N GLU A 69 3.13 2.30 7.09
CA GLU A 69 2.86 1.02 6.45
C GLU A 69 1.80 1.17 5.36
N ASP A 70 1.75 0.24 4.42
CA ASP A 70 0.74 0.24 3.37
C ASP A 70 -0.57 -0.31 3.93
N GLU A 71 -1.67 0.44 3.76
CA GLU A 71 -3.00 0.00 4.12
C GLU A 71 -3.54 -0.94 3.04
N VAL A 72 -3.89 -2.18 3.42
CA VAL A 72 -4.39 -3.18 2.47
C VAL A 72 -5.92 -3.23 2.51
N TRP A 73 -6.54 -2.98 1.36
CA TRP A 73 -7.98 -3.07 1.19
C TRP A 73 -8.31 -4.23 0.25
N GLU A 74 -9.26 -5.09 0.62
CA GLU A 74 -9.73 -6.18 -0.21
C GLU A 74 -11.23 -6.06 -0.51
N GLY A 75 -11.62 -6.41 -1.74
CA GLY A 75 -13.01 -6.39 -2.14
C GLY A 75 -13.22 -6.46 -3.64
N VAL A 76 -14.46 -6.27 -4.08
CA VAL A 76 -14.80 -6.22 -5.51
C VAL A 76 -14.79 -4.75 -5.96
N PRO A 77 -14.04 -4.39 -7.00
CA PRO A 77 -14.01 -3.02 -7.49
C PRO A 77 -15.27 -2.73 -8.30
N VAL A 78 -15.85 -1.56 -8.09
CA VAL A 78 -17.06 -1.09 -8.77
C VAL A 78 -16.86 0.34 -9.23
N LEU A 79 -17.14 0.59 -10.51
CA LEU A 79 -17.10 1.93 -11.09
C LEU A 79 -18.47 2.60 -10.94
N ARG A 80 -18.50 3.78 -10.30
CA ARG A 80 -19.70 4.62 -10.22
C ARG A 80 -19.35 6.09 -10.34
N ASN A 81 -20.10 6.83 -11.15
CA ASN A 81 -19.92 8.27 -11.35
C ASN A 81 -18.45 8.66 -11.67
N GLY A 82 -17.76 7.84 -12.47
CA GLY A 82 -16.35 8.03 -12.81
C GLY A 82 -15.36 7.81 -11.66
N ARG A 83 -15.79 7.21 -10.55
CA ARG A 83 -14.92 6.88 -9.40
C ARG A 83 -14.91 5.38 -9.13
N VAL A 84 -13.78 4.89 -8.66
CA VAL A 84 -13.59 3.51 -8.23
C VAL A 84 -13.97 3.37 -6.76
N TYR A 85 -14.87 2.44 -6.49
CA TYR A 85 -15.24 2.01 -5.14
C TYR A 85 -14.83 0.57 -4.94
N LEU A 86 -14.52 0.20 -3.70
CA LEU A 86 -14.27 -1.18 -3.31
C LEU A 86 -15.41 -1.64 -2.40
N GLU A 87 -16.10 -2.70 -2.80
CA GLU A 87 -17.09 -3.39 -1.98
C GLU A 87 -16.40 -4.46 -1.15
N ALA A 88 -16.37 -4.27 0.16
CA ALA A 88 -15.84 -5.27 1.07
C ALA A 88 -16.85 -6.42 1.24
N GLY A 89 -16.36 -7.66 1.24
CA GLY A 89 -17.21 -8.86 1.31
C GLY A 89 -17.83 -9.14 2.68
N ASP A 90 -17.49 -8.35 3.69
CA ASP A 90 -17.91 -8.46 5.09
C ASP A 90 -19.13 -7.58 5.42
N GLY A 91 -19.73 -6.93 4.43
CA GLY A 91 -20.88 -6.04 4.64
C GLY A 91 -20.50 -4.68 5.22
N ALA A 92 -19.21 -4.34 5.31
CA ALA A 92 -18.72 -3.03 5.75
C ALA A 92 -19.04 -1.88 4.79
N GLY A 93 -19.81 -2.14 3.72
CA GLY A 93 -20.23 -1.16 2.74
C GLY A 93 -19.17 -0.87 1.68
N ARG A 94 -19.39 0.23 0.96
CA ARG A 94 -18.54 0.65 -0.16
C ARG A 94 -17.56 1.70 0.31
N ARG A 95 -16.27 1.54 -0.03
CA ARG A 95 -15.24 2.55 0.24
C ARG A 95 -14.73 3.13 -1.07
N ALA A 96 -14.71 4.45 -1.19
CA ALA A 96 -14.08 5.10 -2.35
C ALA A 96 -12.58 4.84 -2.30
N VAL A 97 -12.00 4.34 -3.39
CA VAL A 97 -10.56 4.05 -3.47
C VAL A 97 -9.82 5.36 -3.79
N PRO A 98 -8.95 5.86 -2.90
CA PRO A 98 -8.11 7.02 -3.20
C PRO A 98 -7.02 6.60 -4.17
N LEU A 99 -7.29 6.73 -5.47
CA LEU A 99 -6.38 6.26 -6.52
C LEU A 99 -5.00 6.88 -6.34
N GLU A 100 -4.88 8.15 -5.95
CA GLU A 100 -3.61 8.84 -5.71
C GLU A 100 -2.72 8.18 -4.64
N ARG A 101 -3.30 7.35 -3.75
CA ARG A 101 -2.57 6.61 -2.73
C ARG A 101 -2.24 5.19 -3.16
N VAL A 102 -2.74 4.69 -4.29
CA VAL A 102 -2.52 3.29 -4.68
C VAL A 102 -1.03 3.03 -4.94
N VAL A 103 -0.51 2.00 -4.29
CA VAL A 103 0.86 1.48 -4.48
C VAL A 103 0.81 0.28 -5.42
N ALA A 104 -0.16 -0.61 -5.22
CA ALA A 104 -0.29 -1.83 -6.01
C ALA A 104 -1.74 -2.31 -6.03
N ILE A 105 -2.11 -3.04 -7.10
CA ILE A 105 -3.39 -3.73 -7.22
C ILE A 105 -3.13 -5.16 -7.68
N GLU A 106 -3.61 -6.12 -6.90
CA GLU A 106 -3.45 -7.54 -7.18
C GLU A 106 -4.83 -8.19 -7.32
N LYS A 107 -4.99 -9.02 -8.35
CA LYS A 107 -6.21 -9.80 -8.55
C LYS A 107 -6.14 -11.08 -7.70
N LEU A 108 -7.11 -11.29 -6.81
CA LEU A 108 -7.13 -12.44 -5.90
C LEU A 108 -7.83 -13.69 -6.48
N GLY A 109 -8.36 -13.61 -7.71
CA GLY A 109 -9.13 -14.68 -8.33
C GLY A 109 -10.61 -14.67 -7.92
N MET A 110 -11.45 -15.39 -8.68
CA MET A 110 -12.90 -15.40 -8.49
C MET A 110 -13.30 -16.12 -7.19
N ALA A 111 -14.11 -15.47 -6.36
CA ALA A 111 -14.93 -16.19 -5.38
C ALA A 111 -16.06 -16.90 -6.13
N GLY A 112 -15.87 -18.18 -6.45
CA GLY A 112 -16.94 -19.06 -6.91
C GLY A 112 -17.30 -18.95 -8.40
N ARG A 113 -16.50 -19.56 -9.26
CA ARG A 113 -17.04 -20.31 -10.41
C ARG A 113 -16.06 -21.43 -10.75
N GLU A 114 -16.41 -22.64 -10.36
CA GLU A 114 -15.89 -23.82 -11.04
C GLU A 114 -16.07 -23.59 -12.55
N PRO A 115 -15.03 -23.76 -13.38
CA PRO A 115 -15.24 -23.86 -14.80
C PRO A 115 -16.05 -25.15 -15.02
N SER A 116 -17.36 -24.99 -15.24
CA SER A 116 -18.20 -26.02 -15.84
C SER A 116 -17.54 -26.41 -17.15
N ARG A 117 -16.84 -27.55 -17.12
CA ARG A 117 -16.30 -28.23 -18.30
C ARG A 117 -17.49 -28.77 -19.08
N ALA A 118 -17.94 -27.98 -20.04
CA ALA A 118 -18.71 -28.38 -21.21
C ALA A 118 -17.78 -28.01 -22.38
N GLU A 119 -17.39 -28.87 -23.31
CA GLU A 119 -17.77 -30.21 -23.75
C GLU A 119 -16.50 -30.96 -24.22
#